data_AF-A0A8T7HTH6-F1
#
_entry.id   AF-A0A8T7HTH6-F1
#
_cell.length_a   1.000
_cell.length_b   1.000
_cell.length_c   1.000
_cell.angle_alpha   90.00
_cell.angle_beta   90.00
_cell.angle_gamma   90.00
#
_symmetry.space_group_name_H-M   'P 1'
#
loop_
_entity.id
_entity.type
_entity.pdbx_description
1 polymer ?
#
loop_
_entity_poly.entity_id
_entity_poly.type
_entity_poly.pdbx_seq_one_letter_code
_entity_poly.pdbx_strand_id
1 'polypeptide(L)'
;MGWKIVAESDDLIVLEKELKDSKLKIEARKNEDLKWEVFKTKIKGESANLVSEFTLDDKHEVKKLITQLKRDVAIKTGSSSISMKRAY
;
A
#
# COMPACT_ATOMS: atom_id res chain seq x y z
N MET A 1 12.10 -7.42 -5.39
CA MET A 1 10.73 -7.53 -5.94
C MET A 1 10.01 -6.21 -5.73
N GLY A 2 9.51 -5.61 -6.82
CA GLY A 2 8.86 -4.30 -6.82
C GLY A 2 7.35 -4.38 -6.63
N TRP A 3 6.67 -3.24 -6.72
CA TRP A 3 5.22 -3.19 -6.82
C TRP A 3 4.78 -3.65 -8.22
N LYS A 4 3.85 -4.59 -8.27
CA LYS A 4 3.18 -5.05 -9.49
C LYS A 4 1.85 -4.32 -9.65
N ILE A 5 1.58 -3.83 -10.84
CA ILE A 5 0.25 -3.31 -11.20
C ILE A 5 -0.59 -4.52 -11.60
N VAL A 6 -1.76 -4.68 -10.96
CA VAL A 6 -2.71 -5.75 -11.23
C VAL A 6 -3.84 -5.27 -12.13
N ALA A 7 -4.32 -4.05 -11.86
CA ALA A 7 -5.32 -3.38 -12.67
C ALA A 7 -5.05 -1.88 -12.66
N GLU A 8 -5.24 -1.21 -13.78
CA GLU A 8 -5.20 0.24 -13.90
C GLU A 8 -6.20 0.66 -14.98
N SER A 9 -7.21 1.43 -14.57
CA SER A 9 -8.24 2.04 -15.41
C SER A 9 -8.46 3.49 -14.96
N ASP A 10 -9.45 4.16 -15.54
CA ASP A 10 -9.74 5.54 -15.20
C ASP A 10 -10.27 5.74 -13.78
N ASP A 11 -10.92 4.71 -13.25
CA ASP A 11 -11.68 4.63 -12.01
C ASP A 11 -11.12 3.59 -11.02
N LEU A 12 -10.13 2.78 -11.41
CA LEU A 12 -9.56 1.74 -10.56
C LEU A 12 -8.04 1.63 -10.74
N ILE A 13 -7.31 1.52 -9.63
CA ILE A 13 -5.87 1.24 -9.61
C ILE A 13 -5.62 0.20 -8.52
N VAL A 14 -5.14 -0.97 -8.92
CA VAL A 14 -4.80 -2.06 -8.00
C VAL A 14 -3.33 -2.39 -8.15
N LEU A 15 -2.62 -2.32 -7.03
CA LEU A 15 -1.20 -2.59 -6.92
C LEU A 15 -0.96 -3.65 -5.86
N GLU A 16 -0.04 -4.56 -6.13
CA GLU A 16 0.32 -5.61 -5.21
C GLU A 16 1.83 -5.70 -5.05
N LYS A 17 2.27 -6.02 -3.83
CA LYS A 17 3.67 -6.28 -3.54
C LYS A 17 3.76 -7.53 -2.68
N GLU A 18 4.49 -8.51 -3.19
CA GLU A 18 4.85 -9.69 -2.42
C GLU A 18 5.97 -9.34 -1.43
N LEU A 19 5.77 -9.75 -0.19
CA LEU A 19 6.77 -9.75 0.88
C LEU A 19 7.06 -11.21 1.24
N LYS A 20 8.12 -11.46 2.03
CA LYS A 20 8.53 -12.82 2.42
C LYS A 20 7.38 -13.69 2.94
N ASP A 21 6.56 -13.16 3.84
CA ASP A 21 5.51 -13.91 4.55
C ASP A 21 4.12 -13.32 4.37
N SER A 22 3.96 -12.33 3.49
CA SER A 22 2.68 -11.63 3.31
C SER A 22 2.64 -10.90 1.98
N LYS A 23 1.46 -10.47 1.59
CA LYS A 23 1.21 -9.68 0.39
C LYS A 23 0.58 -8.36 0.81
N LEU A 24 1.09 -7.26 0.27
CA LEU A 24 0.44 -5.96 0.42
C LEU A 24 -0.33 -5.66 -0.86
N LYS A 25 -1.57 -5.22 -0.69
CA LYS A 25 -2.44 -4.75 -1.76
C LYS A 25 -2.76 -3.28 -1.49
N ILE A 26 -2.61 -2.43 -2.49
CA ILE A 26 -3.13 -1.07 -2.51
C ILE A 26 -4.20 -1.05 -3.60
N GLU A 27 -5.41 -0.69 -3.22
CA GLU A 27 -6.55 -0.57 -4.13
C GLU A 27 -7.06 0.85 -4.04
N ALA A 28 -7.04 1.58 -5.14
CA ALA A 28 -7.67 2.88 -5.26
C ALA A 28 -8.84 2.75 -6.24
N ARG A 29 -10.06 3.00 -5.80
CA ARG A 29 -11.25 2.92 -6.64
C ARG A 29 -12.07 4.19 -6.53
N LYS A 30 -12.72 4.58 -7.62
CA LYS A 30 -13.66 5.69 -7.63
C LYS A 30 -15.04 5.17 -7.23
N ASN A 31 -15.66 5.80 -6.23
CA ASN A 31 -17.00 5.47 -5.78
C ASN A 31 -18.06 6.20 -6.62
N GLU A 32 -19.33 5.95 -6.32
CA GLU A 32 -20.48 6.58 -7.00
C GLU A 32 -20.53 8.11 -6.78
N ASP A 33 -19.99 8.61 -5.67
CA ASP A 33 -19.85 10.05 -5.37
C ASP A 33 -18.69 10.72 -6.12
N LEU A 34 -18.07 10.02 -7.08
CA LEU A 34 -16.89 10.46 -7.83
C LEU A 34 -15.64 10.70 -6.97
N LYS A 35 -15.63 10.20 -5.73
CA LYS A 35 -14.49 10.24 -4.81
C LYS A 35 -13.66 8.99 -4.94
N TRP A 36 -12.38 9.12 -4.72
CA TRP A 36 -11.44 8.02 -4.68
C TRP A 36 -11.28 7.49 -3.28
N GLU A 37 -11.49 6.19 -3.13
CA GLU A 37 -11.19 5.44 -1.92
C GLU A 37 -9.91 4.65 -2.13
N VAL A 38 -8.91 4.87 -1.28
CA VAL A 38 -7.61 4.18 -1.31
C VAL A 38 -7.47 3.28 -0.10
N PHE A 39 -7.51 1.98 -0.33
CA PHE A 39 -7.36 0.94 0.67
C PHE A 39 -5.96 0.35 0.60
N LYS A 40 -5.32 0.23 1.75
CA LYS A 40 -4.08 -0.55 1.91
C LYS A 40 -4.41 -1.77 2.76
N THR A 41 -4.24 -2.95 2.19
CA THR A 41 -4.57 -4.23 2.82
C THR A 41 -3.32 -5.10 2.91
N LYS A 42 -3.12 -5.73 4.07
CA LYS A 42 -2.07 -6.73 4.28
C LYS A 42 -2.71 -8.11 4.36
N ILE A 43 -2.34 -8.96 3.41
CA ILE A 43 -2.83 -10.32 3.27
C ILE A 43 -1.74 -11.25 3.79
N LYS A 44 -2.05 -12.10 4.78
CA LYS A 44 -1.14 -13.10 5.35
C LYS A 44 -1.86 -14.45 5.37
N GLY A 45 -1.51 -15.33 4.43
CA GLY A 45 -2.27 -16.56 4.20
C GLY A 45 -3.72 -16.24 3.80
N GLU A 46 -4.68 -16.80 4.51
CA GLU A 46 -6.12 -16.58 4.29
C GLU A 46 -6.66 -15.30 4.95
N SER A 47 -5.87 -14.64 5.81
CA SER A 47 -6.31 -13.43 6.51
C SER A 47 -5.97 -12.17 5.73
N ALA A 48 -6.98 -11.36 5.42
CA ALA A 48 -6.82 -10.01 4.88
C ALA A 48 -7.10 -8.97 5.97
N ASN A 49 -6.11 -8.14 6.29
CA ASN A 49 -6.23 -7.08 7.30
C ASN A 49 -6.15 -5.72 6.62
N LEU A 50 -7.19 -4.90 6.78
CA LEU A 50 -7.16 -3.51 6.35
C LEU A 50 -6.16 -2.75 7.24
N VAL A 51 -5.18 -2.11 6.60
CA VAL A 51 -4.11 -1.37 7.28
C VAL A 51 -4.43 0.12 7.30
N SER A 52 -4.99 0.64 6.20
CA SER A 52 -5.32 2.05 6.07
C SER A 52 -6.38 2.25 5.00
N GLU A 53 -7.20 3.29 5.19
CA GLU A 53 -8.24 3.75 4.27
C GLU A 53 -8.12 5.26 4.15
N PHE A 54 -8.27 5.78 2.94
CA PHE A 54 -8.24 7.21 2.66
C PHE A 54 -9.29 7.54 1.60
N THR A 55 -9.94 8.69 1.75
CA THR A 55 -10.86 9.23 0.75
C THR A 55 -10.28 10.53 0.19
N LEU A 56 -10.27 10.66 -1.13
CA LEU A 56 -9.69 11.78 -1.86
C LEU A 56 -10.64 12.19 -2.99
N ASP A 57 -10.72 13.46 -3.31
CA ASP A 57 -11.57 13.92 -4.41
C ASP A 57 -10.84 13.90 -5.77
N ASP A 58 -9.51 13.93 -5.76
CA ASP A 58 -8.69 14.11 -6.97
C ASP A 58 -7.75 12.93 -7.28
N LYS A 59 -7.68 12.56 -8.57
CA LYS A 59 -6.86 11.45 -9.09
C LYS A 59 -5.36 11.71 -8.95
N HIS A 60 -4.92 12.97 -9.05
CA HIS A 60 -3.51 13.32 -8.87
C HIS A 60 -3.09 13.15 -7.41
N GLU A 61 -3.94 13.53 -6.46
CA GLU A 61 -3.70 13.27 -5.03
C GLU A 61 -3.64 11.77 -4.72
N VAL A 62 -4.50 10.97 -5.35
CA VAL A 62 -4.45 9.50 -5.23
C VAL A 62 -3.10 8.95 -5.69
N LYS A 63 -2.61 9.40 -6.85
CA LYS A 63 -1.29 8.97 -7.37
C LYS A 63 -0.15 9.37 -6.41
N LYS A 64 -0.22 10.55 -5.80
CA LYS A 64 0.75 10.99 -4.77
C LYS A 64 0.67 10.11 -3.53
N LEU A 65 -0.53 9.85 -3.03
CA LEU A 65 -0.76 8.98 -1.86
C LEU A 65 -0.25 7.57 -2.12
N ILE A 66 -0.58 6.96 -3.26
CA ILE A 66 -0.06 5.66 -3.68
C ILE A 66 1.47 5.67 -3.65
N THR A 67 2.11 6.70 -4.22
CA THR A 67 3.57 6.82 -4.23
C THR A 67 4.15 6.90 -2.81
N GLN A 68 3.50 7.64 -1.92
CA GLN A 68 3.88 7.72 -0.51
C GLN A 68 3.71 6.38 0.21
N LEU A 69 2.60 5.68 0.00
CA LEU A 69 2.34 4.35 0.57
C LEU A 69 3.37 3.32 0.07
N LYS A 70 3.78 3.40 -1.20
CA LYS A 70 4.85 2.58 -1.77
C LYS A 70 6.19 2.82 -1.04
N ARG A 71 6.51 4.08 -0.70
CA ARG A 71 7.73 4.46 0.02
C ARG A 71 7.71 4.06 1.49
N ASP A 72 6.61 4.29 2.21
CA ASP A 72 6.44 3.87 3.62
C ASP A 72 6.73 2.38 3.80
N VAL A 73 6.23 1.55 2.85
CA VAL A 73 6.49 0.11 2.84
C VAL A 73 7.98 -0.19 2.62
N ALA A 74 8.65 0.54 1.73
CA ALA A 74 10.08 0.34 1.48
C ALA A 74 10.94 0.66 2.71
N ILE A 75 10.62 1.75 3.42
CA ILE A 75 11.32 2.17 4.65
C ILE A 75 11.12 1.12 5.75
N LYS A 76 9.89 0.65 5.98
CA LYS A 76 9.61 -0.37 7.01
C LYS A 76 10.31 -1.70 6.75
N THR A 77 10.51 -2.09 5.48
CA THR A 77 11.30 -3.29 5.15
C THR A 77 12.81 -3.08 5.21
N GLY A 78 13.30 -1.83 5.25
CA GLY A 78 14.72 -1.49 5.34
C GLY A 78 15.23 -1.23 6.77
N SER A 79 14.35 -0.97 7.74
CA SER A 79 14.74 -0.51 9.08
C SER A 79 14.92 -1.62 10.14
N SER A 80 15.08 -2.88 9.77
CA SER A 80 15.29 -4.00 10.72
C SER A 80 16.75 -4.33 11.01
N SER A 81 17.64 -3.33 11.05
CA SER A 81 19.03 -3.53 11.49
C SER A 81 19.55 -2.34 12.29
N ILE A 82 18.85 -1.98 13.37
CA ILE A 82 19.49 -1.30 14.50
C ILE A 82 19.87 -2.41 15.50
N SER A 83 21.07 -2.96 15.30
CA SER A 83 21.74 -3.76 16.32
C SER A 83 21.87 -2.90 17.58
N MET A 84 21.06 -3.18 18.59
CA MET A 84 21.33 -2.69 19.94
C MET A 84 22.63 -3.34 20.42
N LYS A 85 23.76 -2.62 20.26
CA LYS A 85 24.97 -2.92 21.01
C LYS A 85 24.65 -2.66 22.49
N ARG A 86 24.55 -3.74 23.26
CA ARG A 86 24.66 -3.70 24.73
C ARG A 86 26.01 -3.05 25.08
N ALA A 87 25.98 -1.92 25.77
CA ALA A 87 27.12 -1.46 26.54
C ALA A 87 27.15 -2.26 27.85
N TYR A 88 28.29 -2.88 28.12
CA TYR A 88 28.62 -3.53 29.39
C TYR A 88 28.99 -2.47 30.44
#